data_AF-W4PXT3-F1
#
_entry.id   AF-W4PXT3-F1
#
_cell.length_a   1.000
_cell.length_b   1.000
_cell.length_c   1.000
_cell.angle_alpha   90.00
_cell.angle_beta   90.00
_cell.angle_gamma   90.00
#
_symmetry.space_group_name_H-M   'P 1'
#
loop_
_entity.id
_entity.type
_entity.pdbx_description
1 polymer ?
#
loop_
_entity_poly.entity_id
_entity_poly.type
_entity_poly.pdbx_seq_one_letter_code
_entity_poly.pdbx_strand_id
1 'polypeptide(L)'
;MRAGVLGGIVSFLGFTLPSVIALIVFALLLHSLGFTEAGWIYGLKIVAVVVVAHAILGMAKNLTPDVKRKTIALFAVVTTLLWQTAFTQVGVILVAGFIGYLLYRQHVIDDDSEPVTFPISHRFAVICLTLFFGLLIALPIFREMTNLSWVAMFDSFYRAGSLVFGGGHVVLPLLEREFVPTGWLSEEEFLAGYGAAQAVPGPLFTFAAYIGAVINGWQGGLLATVAIFLPAFLLIIGTLPFWNSLRRNPKIKGALMGVNAAVVGILIAALYHPIWTSSILSAKDFAFAAILFSMLVFWKLQLG
;
A
#
# COMPACT_ATOMS: atom_id res chain seq x y z
N MET A 1 7.15 -6.23 23.91
CA MET A 1 7.27 -4.75 24.03
C MET A 1 7.56 -4.40 25.49
N ARG A 2 8.80 -4.08 25.87
CA ARG A 2 9.16 -3.81 27.28
C ARG A 2 8.75 -2.42 27.80
N ALA A 3 8.38 -1.49 26.92
CA ALA A 3 8.08 -0.08 27.25
C ALA A 3 6.70 0.43 26.76
N GLY A 4 5.74 -0.48 26.50
CA GLY A 4 4.37 -0.11 26.12
C GLY A 4 4.27 0.70 24.81
N VAL A 5 3.20 1.49 24.68
CA VAL A 5 2.90 2.30 23.48
C VAL A 5 3.98 3.37 23.23
N LEU A 6 4.48 4.02 24.28
CA LEU A 6 5.53 5.03 24.19
C LEU A 6 6.83 4.46 23.63
N GLY A 7 7.25 3.28 24.09
CA GLY A 7 8.41 2.60 23.52
C GLY A 7 8.25 2.26 22.03
N GLY A 8 7.03 1.90 21.62
CA GLY A 8 6.69 1.69 20.20
C GLY A 8 6.83 2.96 19.37
N ILE A 9 6.31 4.10 19.85
CA ILE A 9 6.42 5.40 19.17
C ILE A 9 7.87 5.84 19.05
N VAL A 10 8.65 5.74 20.15
CA VAL A 10 10.08 6.13 20.13
C VAL A 10 10.88 5.26 19.18
N SER A 11 10.66 3.95 19.19
CA SER A 11 11.31 3.03 18.26
C SER A 11 10.93 3.33 16.81
N PHE A 12 9.66 3.65 16.55
CA PHE A 12 9.18 4.02 15.23
C PHE A 12 9.85 5.31 14.74
N LEU A 13 9.91 6.35 15.57
CA LEU A 13 10.55 7.61 15.21
C LEU A 13 12.05 7.41 14.95
N GLY A 14 12.76 6.69 15.81
CA GLY A 14 14.20 6.42 15.63
C GLY A 14 14.52 5.65 14.34
N PHE A 15 13.63 4.74 13.92
CA PHE A 15 13.80 3.98 12.68
C PHE A 15 13.33 4.73 11.42
N THR A 16 12.26 5.52 11.53
CA THR A 16 11.54 6.08 10.36
C THR A 16 12.01 7.49 10.02
N LEU A 17 12.29 8.32 11.03
CA LEU A 17 12.58 9.75 10.84
C LEU A 17 13.83 10.03 10.00
N PRO A 18 14.96 9.29 10.13
CA PRO A 18 16.12 9.51 9.28
C PRO A 18 15.80 9.34 7.79
N SER A 19 15.01 8.32 7.46
CA SER A 19 14.58 8.06 6.08
C SER A 19 13.62 9.12 5.55
N VAL A 20 12.66 9.55 6.38
CA VAL A 20 11.75 10.67 6.05
C VAL A 20 12.54 11.95 5.74
N ILE A 21 13.51 12.31 6.58
CA ILE A 21 14.33 13.51 6.37
C ILE A 21 15.14 13.38 5.07
N ALA A 22 15.83 12.26 4.86
CA ALA A 22 16.62 12.04 3.65
C ALA A 22 15.77 12.14 2.37
N LEU A 23 14.56 11.58 2.38
CA LEU A 23 13.66 11.59 1.23
C LEU A 23 13.01 12.96 0.97
N ILE A 24 12.69 13.72 2.03
CA ILE A 24 12.24 15.11 1.89
C ILE A 24 13.37 15.96 1.30
N VAL A 25 14.59 15.83 1.81
CA VAL A 25 15.76 16.56 1.29
C VAL A 25 15.99 16.21 -0.18
N PHE A 26 15.93 14.92 -0.54
CA PHE A 26 16.07 14.47 -1.92
C PHE A 26 15.00 15.08 -2.85
N ALA A 27 13.73 15.12 -2.42
CA ALA A 27 12.65 15.75 -3.19
C ALA A 27 12.92 17.25 -3.44
N LEU A 28 13.35 17.98 -2.40
CA LEU A 28 13.64 19.41 -2.50
C LEU A 28 14.85 19.68 -3.43
N LEU A 29 15.87 18.82 -3.38
CA LEU A 29 17.03 18.90 -4.28
C LEU A 29 16.64 18.64 -5.73
N LEU A 30 15.82 17.62 -5.99
CA LEU A 30 15.33 17.33 -7.34
C LEU A 30 14.52 18.49 -7.93
N HIS A 31 13.64 19.10 -7.12
CA HIS A 31 12.88 20.27 -7.56
C HIS A 31 13.79 21.44 -7.95
N SER A 32 14.92 21.61 -7.25
CA SER A 32 15.89 22.69 -7.52
C SER A 32 16.76 22.45 -8.77
N LEU A 33 16.99 21.19 -9.14
CA LEU A 33 17.85 20.82 -10.27
C LEU A 33 17.11 20.74 -11.61
N GLY A 34 15.77 20.65 -11.58
CA GLY A 34 14.91 20.61 -12.76
C GLY A 34 14.97 19.26 -13.50
N PHE A 35 13.81 18.67 -13.76
CA PHE A 35 13.70 17.48 -14.61
C PHE A 35 13.73 17.90 -16.08
N THR A 36 14.90 17.81 -16.73
CA THR A 36 15.01 18.12 -18.16
C THR A 36 14.83 16.88 -19.04
N GLU A 37 13.94 17.04 -20.02
CA GLU A 37 13.67 16.29 -21.26
C GLU A 37 12.67 15.13 -21.25
N ALA A 38 11.60 15.21 -22.05
CA ALA A 38 10.45 14.29 -22.07
C ALA A 38 10.69 12.88 -22.70
N GLY A 39 11.94 12.48 -22.96
CA GLY A 39 12.26 11.19 -23.60
C GLY A 39 12.30 9.98 -22.66
N TRP A 40 12.56 10.20 -21.37
CA TRP A 40 12.69 9.14 -20.37
C TRP A 40 11.35 8.76 -19.72
N ILE A 41 10.33 9.65 -19.69
CA ILE A 41 8.94 9.34 -19.28
C ILE A 41 8.49 7.98 -19.83
N TYR A 42 8.74 7.73 -21.12
CA TYR A 42 8.28 6.50 -21.76
C TYR A 42 9.02 5.25 -21.29
N GLY A 43 10.34 5.33 -21.11
CA GLY A 43 11.13 4.22 -20.55
C GLY A 43 10.75 3.92 -19.10
N LEU A 44 10.38 4.95 -18.36
CA LEU A 44 9.93 4.87 -16.98
C LEU A 44 8.56 4.24 -16.82
N LYS A 45 7.62 4.52 -17.74
CA LYS A 45 6.35 3.78 -17.87
C LYS A 45 6.54 2.28 -17.85
N ILE A 46 7.56 1.84 -18.57
CA ILE A 46 7.90 0.42 -18.70
C ILE A 46 8.50 -0.10 -17.38
N VAL A 47 9.31 0.70 -16.68
CA VAL A 47 9.86 0.33 -15.36
C VAL A 47 8.74 0.18 -14.32
N ALA A 48 7.76 1.09 -14.30
CA ALA A 48 6.61 1.02 -13.39
C ALA A 48 5.84 -0.32 -13.56
N VAL A 49 5.55 -0.70 -14.81
CA VAL A 49 4.96 -2.03 -15.14
C VAL A 49 5.76 -3.17 -14.52
N VAL A 50 7.09 -3.14 -14.65
CA VAL A 50 7.98 -4.19 -14.16
C VAL A 50 7.98 -4.28 -12.63
N VAL A 51 8.07 -3.14 -11.94
CA VAL A 51 8.09 -3.08 -10.47
C VAL A 51 6.75 -3.56 -9.91
N VAL A 52 5.64 -3.08 -10.45
CA VAL A 52 4.29 -3.49 -10.02
C VAL A 52 4.06 -4.97 -10.28
N ALA A 53 4.45 -5.48 -11.46
CA ALA A 53 4.36 -6.90 -11.79
C ALA A 53 5.18 -7.78 -10.82
N HIS A 54 6.40 -7.35 -10.47
CA HIS A 54 7.22 -8.07 -9.50
C HIS A 54 6.59 -8.12 -8.11
N ALA A 55 6.08 -6.98 -7.64
CA ALA A 55 5.42 -6.90 -6.34
C ALA A 55 4.19 -7.83 -6.28
N ILE A 56 3.35 -7.81 -7.32
CA ILE A 56 2.17 -8.67 -7.42
C ILE A 56 2.55 -10.14 -7.42
N LEU A 57 3.63 -10.54 -8.09
CA LEU A 57 4.09 -11.93 -8.08
C LEU A 57 4.55 -12.39 -6.69
N GLY A 58 5.20 -11.52 -5.93
CA GLY A 58 5.53 -11.80 -4.53
C GLY A 58 4.27 -12.00 -3.67
N MET A 59 3.27 -11.12 -3.83
CA MET A 59 2.01 -11.21 -3.11
C MET A 59 1.20 -12.45 -3.51
N ALA A 60 1.11 -12.77 -4.80
CA ALA A 60 0.35 -13.92 -5.28
C ALA A 60 0.89 -15.24 -4.71
N LYS A 61 2.22 -15.36 -4.59
CA LYS A 61 2.86 -16.53 -3.95
C LYS A 61 2.48 -16.68 -2.49
N ASN A 62 2.49 -15.58 -1.73
CA ASN A 62 2.30 -15.60 -0.28
C ASN A 62 0.81 -15.60 0.14
N LEU A 63 -0.03 -14.86 -0.60
CA LEU A 63 -1.42 -14.57 -0.23
C LEU A 63 -2.41 -15.49 -0.92
N THR A 64 -2.08 -16.01 -2.12
CA THR A 64 -2.93 -16.93 -2.90
C THR A 64 -2.27 -18.29 -3.21
N PRO A 65 -1.76 -19.04 -2.20
CA PRO A 65 -1.07 -20.30 -2.44
C PRO A 65 -2.01 -21.41 -2.96
N ASP A 66 -3.25 -21.44 -2.47
CA ASP A 66 -4.22 -22.50 -2.76
C ASP A 66 -5.23 -22.13 -3.85
N VAL A 67 -5.85 -23.16 -4.44
CA VAL A 67 -6.78 -23.01 -5.56
C VAL A 67 -7.99 -22.14 -5.17
N LYS A 68 -8.53 -22.29 -3.96
CA LYS A 68 -9.69 -21.52 -3.50
C LYS A 68 -9.37 -20.02 -3.45
N ARG A 69 -8.21 -19.64 -2.91
CA ARG A 69 -7.76 -18.23 -2.93
C ARG A 69 -7.47 -17.73 -4.34
N LYS A 70 -6.88 -18.55 -5.21
CA LYS A 70 -6.69 -18.19 -6.63
C LYS A 70 -8.02 -17.93 -7.33
N THR A 71 -9.07 -18.70 -7.03
CA THR A 71 -10.43 -18.45 -7.56
C THR A 71 -11.01 -17.13 -7.06
N ILE A 72 -10.83 -16.79 -5.78
CA ILE A 72 -11.26 -15.49 -5.23
C ILE A 72 -10.52 -14.33 -5.92
N ALA A 73 -9.19 -14.46 -6.10
CA ALA A 73 -8.39 -13.46 -6.80
C ALA A 73 -8.85 -13.30 -8.26
N LEU A 74 -9.10 -14.40 -8.98
CA LEU A 74 -9.61 -14.35 -10.35
C LEU A 74 -10.96 -13.66 -10.43
N PHE A 75 -11.89 -13.98 -9.52
CA PHE A 75 -13.17 -13.31 -9.43
C PHE A 75 -13.00 -11.79 -9.21
N ALA A 76 -12.09 -11.40 -8.32
CA ALA A 76 -11.76 -10.01 -8.06
C ALA A 76 -11.18 -9.30 -9.30
N VAL A 77 -10.30 -9.97 -10.07
CA VAL A 77 -9.77 -9.44 -11.33
C VAL A 77 -10.92 -9.15 -12.30
N VAL A 78 -11.75 -10.16 -12.59
CA VAL A 78 -12.82 -10.07 -13.60
C VAL A 78 -13.82 -8.99 -13.24
N THR A 79 -14.30 -8.99 -12.00
CA THR A 79 -15.30 -8.00 -11.54
C THR A 79 -14.76 -6.58 -11.55
N THR A 80 -13.52 -6.36 -11.12
CA THR A 80 -12.89 -5.03 -11.12
C THR A 80 -12.65 -4.50 -12.54
N LEU A 81 -12.32 -5.38 -13.49
CA LEU A 81 -12.15 -4.99 -14.89
C LEU A 81 -13.46 -4.67 -15.59
N LEU A 82 -14.53 -5.42 -15.30
CA LEU A 82 -15.87 -5.19 -15.88
C LEU A 82 -16.52 -3.92 -15.33
N TRP A 83 -16.36 -3.64 -14.04
CA TRP A 83 -16.92 -2.46 -13.39
C TRP A 83 -15.81 -1.67 -12.68
N GLN A 84 -15.23 -0.71 -13.40
CA GLN A 84 -14.12 0.13 -12.93
C GLN A 84 -14.59 1.25 -11.96
N THR A 85 -15.31 0.88 -10.90
CA THR A 85 -15.78 1.83 -9.89
C THR A 85 -15.16 1.52 -8.52
N ALA A 86 -14.97 2.55 -7.69
CA ALA A 86 -14.50 2.38 -6.32
C ALA A 86 -15.45 1.49 -5.49
N PHE A 87 -16.76 1.57 -5.74
CA PHE A 87 -17.76 0.72 -5.09
C PHE A 87 -17.59 -0.76 -5.43
N THR A 88 -17.19 -1.07 -6.67
CA THR A 88 -16.89 -2.45 -7.08
C THR A 88 -15.76 -3.03 -6.24
N GLN A 89 -14.67 -2.29 -6.04
CA GLN A 89 -13.51 -2.76 -5.27
C GLN A 89 -13.91 -3.07 -3.82
N VAL A 90 -14.67 -2.17 -3.19
CA VAL A 90 -15.18 -2.38 -1.82
C VAL A 90 -16.11 -3.59 -1.76
N GLY A 91 -17.05 -3.72 -2.70
CA GLY A 91 -17.97 -4.85 -2.77
C GLY A 91 -17.23 -6.18 -2.93
N VAL A 92 -16.23 -6.23 -3.81
CA VAL A 92 -15.38 -7.41 -4.05
C VAL A 92 -14.65 -7.82 -2.79
N ILE A 93 -14.08 -6.88 -2.04
CA ILE A 93 -13.39 -7.15 -0.77
C ILE A 93 -14.36 -7.74 0.26
N LEU A 94 -15.56 -7.17 0.40
CA LEU A 94 -16.57 -7.66 1.34
C LEU A 94 -17.04 -9.06 0.99
N VAL A 95 -17.36 -9.31 -0.28
CA VAL A 95 -17.78 -10.63 -0.75
C VAL A 95 -16.66 -11.66 -0.58
N ALA A 96 -15.42 -11.30 -0.93
CA ALA A 96 -14.27 -12.17 -0.74
C ALA A 96 -14.02 -12.50 0.74
N GLY A 97 -14.16 -11.52 1.63
CA GLY A 97 -14.09 -11.74 3.08
C GLY A 97 -15.19 -12.68 3.58
N PHE A 98 -16.42 -12.54 3.08
CA PHE A 98 -17.52 -13.43 3.43
C PHE A 98 -17.32 -14.86 2.89
N ILE A 99 -16.86 -15.01 1.64
CA ILE A 99 -16.52 -16.32 1.07
C ILE A 99 -15.38 -16.96 1.86
N GLY A 100 -14.34 -16.19 2.19
CA GLY A 100 -13.23 -16.65 3.04
C GLY A 100 -13.70 -17.09 4.43
N TYR A 101 -14.60 -16.32 5.04
CA TYR A 101 -15.25 -16.68 6.31
C TYR A 101 -15.92 -18.05 6.22
N LEU A 102 -16.67 -18.32 5.14
CA LEU A 102 -17.38 -19.60 4.97
C LEU A 102 -16.43 -20.76 4.65
N LEU A 103 -15.48 -20.57 3.74
CA LEU A 103 -14.61 -21.63 3.23
C LEU A 103 -13.58 -22.14 4.24
N TYR A 104 -13.14 -21.30 5.18
CA TYR A 104 -12.08 -21.62 6.14
C TYR A 104 -12.54 -21.59 7.59
N ARG A 105 -13.85 -21.54 7.85
CA ARG A 105 -14.44 -21.57 9.20
C ARG A 105 -14.00 -22.77 10.06
N GLN A 106 -13.62 -23.87 9.43
CA GLN A 106 -13.24 -25.14 10.09
C GLN A 106 -11.73 -25.40 10.08
N HIS A 107 -10.91 -24.50 9.53
CA HIS A 107 -9.46 -24.64 9.63
C HIS A 107 -9.02 -24.33 11.07
N VAL A 108 -8.82 -25.40 11.85
CA VAL A 108 -8.16 -25.33 13.16
C VAL A 108 -6.69 -25.07 12.87
N ILE A 109 -6.25 -23.84 13.13
CA ILE A 109 -4.83 -23.50 13.16
C ILE A 109 -4.46 -23.56 14.62
N ASP A 110 -3.76 -24.63 15.01
CA ASP A 110 -3.19 -24.73 16.35
C ASP A 110 -2.33 -23.51 16.61
N ASP A 111 -2.71 -22.76 17.64
CA ASP A 111 -1.99 -21.59 18.08
C ASP A 111 -1.48 -21.86 19.50
N ASP A 112 -0.40 -22.62 19.58
CA ASP A 112 0.30 -23.03 20.81
C ASP A 112 1.01 -21.87 21.52
N SER A 113 0.83 -20.64 21.06
CA SER A 113 1.50 -19.49 21.66
C SER A 113 0.70 -18.91 22.83
N GLU A 114 1.42 -18.61 23.92
CA GLU A 114 0.83 -18.08 25.15
C GLU A 114 0.05 -16.77 24.90
N PRO A 115 -1.05 -16.55 25.65
CA PRO A 115 -1.82 -15.32 25.54
C PRO A 115 -0.95 -14.11 25.87
N VAL A 116 -0.79 -13.21 24.90
CA VAL A 116 -0.02 -11.98 25.08
C VAL A 116 -0.89 -10.97 25.82
N THR A 117 -0.41 -10.44 26.94
CA THR A 117 -1.09 -9.36 27.67
C THR A 117 -0.65 -8.00 27.13
N PHE A 118 -1.63 -7.13 26.84
CA PHE A 118 -1.37 -5.79 26.35
C PHE A 118 -1.93 -4.75 27.33
N PRO A 119 -1.14 -3.75 27.76
CA PRO A 119 -1.56 -2.72 28.71
C PRO A 119 -2.36 -1.61 28.01
N ILE A 120 -3.43 -1.96 27.29
CA ILE A 120 -4.30 -1.00 26.58
C ILE A 120 -5.75 -1.22 27.00
N SER A 121 -6.45 -0.16 27.38
CA SER A 121 -7.86 -0.25 27.76
C SER A 121 -8.76 -0.53 26.55
N HIS A 122 -9.80 -1.34 26.75
CA HIS A 122 -10.80 -1.59 25.71
C HIS A 122 -11.48 -0.32 25.19
N ARG A 123 -11.71 0.69 26.07
CA ARG A 123 -12.30 1.97 25.67
C ARG A 123 -11.41 2.72 24.69
N PHE A 124 -10.10 2.81 24.99
CA PHE A 124 -9.14 3.47 24.11
C PHE A 124 -9.04 2.76 22.76
N ALA A 125 -9.04 1.42 22.75
CA ALA A 125 -9.05 0.66 21.51
C ALA A 125 -10.29 0.91 20.65
N VAL A 126 -11.49 0.96 21.25
CA VAL A 126 -12.73 1.30 20.53
C VAL A 126 -12.67 2.72 19.96
N ILE A 127 -12.11 3.69 20.69
CA ILE A 127 -11.90 5.06 20.17
C ILE A 127 -10.97 5.03 18.96
N CYS A 128 -9.84 4.32 19.01
CA CYS A 128 -8.92 4.20 17.87
C CYS A 128 -9.59 3.55 16.65
N LEU A 129 -10.37 2.49 16.84
CA LEU A 129 -11.10 1.85 15.74
C LEU A 129 -12.18 2.76 15.17
N THR A 130 -12.92 3.46 16.03
CA THR A 130 -13.94 4.43 15.62
C THR A 130 -13.31 5.57 14.83
N LEU A 131 -12.17 6.08 15.28
CA LEU A 131 -11.42 7.12 14.59
C LEU A 131 -10.84 6.62 13.26
N PHE A 132 -10.40 5.35 13.20
CA PHE A 132 -9.96 4.73 11.95
C PHE A 132 -11.06 4.71 10.89
N PHE A 133 -12.21 4.09 11.19
CA PHE A 133 -13.32 4.01 10.24
C PHE A 133 -13.95 5.37 9.98
N GLY A 134 -14.02 6.22 11.00
CA GLY A 134 -14.52 7.59 10.89
C GLY A 134 -13.71 8.42 9.91
N LEU A 135 -12.37 8.41 10.02
CA LEU A 135 -11.51 9.11 9.06
C LEU A 135 -11.60 8.51 7.66
N LEU A 136 -11.62 7.18 7.53
CA LEU A 136 -11.70 6.51 6.23
C LEU A 136 -12.97 6.89 5.44
N ILE A 137 -14.08 7.14 6.13
CA ILE A 137 -15.36 7.55 5.53
C ILE A 137 -15.44 9.08 5.38
N ALA A 138 -15.03 9.84 6.39
CA ALA A 138 -15.22 11.29 6.40
C ALA A 138 -14.26 12.03 5.46
N LEU A 139 -13.02 11.57 5.32
CA LEU A 139 -12.01 12.22 4.47
C LEU A 139 -12.41 12.34 2.99
N PRO A 140 -12.91 11.29 2.30
CA PRO A 140 -13.41 11.45 0.93
C PRO A 140 -14.54 12.46 0.80
N ILE A 141 -15.44 12.52 1.80
CA ILE A 141 -16.55 13.47 1.80
C ILE A 141 -16.00 14.90 1.93
N PHE A 142 -15.07 15.12 2.86
CA PHE A 142 -14.44 16.43 3.04
C PHE A 142 -13.60 16.85 1.82
N ARG A 143 -12.93 15.91 1.16
CA ARG A 143 -12.19 16.16 -0.08
C ARG A 143 -13.09 16.77 -1.15
N GLU A 144 -14.26 16.17 -1.39
CA GLU A 144 -15.23 16.68 -2.37
C GLU A 144 -15.85 18.03 -1.97
N MET A 145 -16.04 18.26 -0.66
CA MET A 145 -16.66 19.50 -0.18
C MET A 145 -15.72 20.71 -0.14
N THR A 146 -14.42 20.49 0.10
CA THR A 146 -13.51 21.58 0.48
C THR A 146 -12.59 22.06 -0.65
N ASN A 147 -12.42 21.31 -1.75
CA ASN A 147 -11.45 21.63 -2.83
C ASN A 147 -10.02 21.97 -2.34
N LEU A 148 -9.69 21.67 -1.07
CA LEU A 148 -8.40 21.96 -0.46
C LEU A 148 -7.42 20.84 -0.79
N SER A 149 -6.30 21.19 -1.43
CA SER A 149 -5.23 20.25 -1.80
C SER A 149 -4.71 19.44 -0.61
N TRP A 150 -4.60 20.06 0.58
CA TRP A 150 -4.16 19.42 1.82
C TRP A 150 -5.10 18.29 2.28
N VAL A 151 -6.42 18.49 2.17
CA VAL A 151 -7.42 17.48 2.55
C VAL A 151 -7.38 16.32 1.58
N ALA A 152 -7.32 16.62 0.27
CA ALA A 152 -7.17 15.61 -0.76
C ALA A 152 -5.89 14.78 -0.59
N MET A 153 -4.76 15.42 -0.27
CA MET A 153 -3.50 14.73 -0.01
C MET A 153 -3.57 13.84 1.23
N PHE A 154 -4.14 14.35 2.33
CA PHE A 154 -4.32 13.56 3.55
C PHE A 154 -5.24 12.34 3.29
N ASP A 155 -6.35 12.53 2.59
CA ASP A 155 -7.26 11.45 2.16
C ASP A 155 -6.53 10.37 1.35
N SER A 156 -5.82 10.76 0.29
CA SER A 156 -5.08 9.85 -0.58
C SER A 156 -4.08 8.98 0.19
N PHE A 157 -3.24 9.60 1.02
CA PHE A 157 -2.26 8.85 1.82
C PHE A 157 -2.89 8.01 2.92
N TYR A 158 -3.93 8.52 3.60
CA TYR A 158 -4.65 7.79 4.64
C TYR A 158 -5.34 6.55 4.08
N ARG A 159 -5.98 6.69 2.92
CA ARG A 159 -6.62 5.58 2.20
C ARG A 159 -5.59 4.57 1.70
N ALA A 160 -4.51 5.04 1.08
CA ALA A 160 -3.41 4.17 0.66
C ALA A 160 -2.88 3.35 1.85
N GLY A 161 -2.56 4.01 2.97
CA GLY A 161 -2.09 3.37 4.20
C GLY A 161 -3.11 2.40 4.84
N SER A 162 -4.41 2.66 4.68
CA SER A 162 -5.49 1.78 5.18
C SER A 162 -5.69 0.52 4.32
N LEU A 163 -5.30 0.57 3.05
CA LEU A 163 -5.53 -0.50 2.07
C LEU A 163 -4.28 -1.38 1.84
N VAL A 164 -3.16 -1.11 2.51
CA VAL A 164 -1.96 -1.95 2.37
C VAL A 164 -2.09 -3.24 3.17
N PHE A 165 -2.14 -4.37 2.45
CA PHE A 165 -2.06 -5.70 3.03
C PHE A 165 -0.90 -6.48 2.39
N GLY A 166 0.05 -7.00 3.17
CA GLY A 166 1.04 -7.98 2.67
C GLY A 166 2.48 -7.50 2.46
N GLY A 167 2.89 -6.36 3.05
CA GLY A 167 4.30 -5.93 3.12
C GLY A 167 4.60 -4.59 2.44
N GLY A 168 5.82 -4.08 2.65
CA GLY A 168 6.26 -2.75 2.18
C GLY A 168 6.00 -2.49 0.69
N HIS A 169 6.30 -3.47 -0.18
CA HIS A 169 6.22 -3.33 -1.64
C HIS A 169 4.80 -3.22 -2.21
N VAL A 170 3.77 -3.51 -1.40
CA VAL A 170 2.36 -3.44 -1.82
C VAL A 170 1.86 -1.99 -1.87
N VAL A 171 2.53 -1.08 -1.16
CA VAL A 171 2.13 0.32 -1.11
C VAL A 171 2.44 1.07 -2.42
N LEU A 172 3.47 0.63 -3.16
CA LEU A 172 3.94 1.35 -4.34
C LEU A 172 2.91 1.39 -5.47
N PRO A 173 2.32 0.26 -5.91
CA PRO A 173 1.28 0.31 -6.94
C PRO A 173 0.06 1.13 -6.51
N LEU A 174 -0.23 1.20 -5.21
CA LEU A 174 -1.34 2.00 -4.68
C LEU A 174 -1.02 3.49 -4.75
N LEU A 175 0.18 3.90 -4.33
CA LEU A 175 0.62 5.29 -4.39
C LEU A 175 0.76 5.77 -5.84
N GLU A 176 1.35 4.96 -6.72
CA GLU A 176 1.50 5.29 -8.14
C GLU A 176 0.14 5.63 -8.76
N ARG A 177 -0.86 4.78 -8.53
CA ARG A 177 -2.20 4.93 -9.11
C ARG A 177 -3.01 6.05 -8.49
N GLU A 178 -2.71 6.44 -7.26
CA GLU A 178 -3.37 7.54 -6.59
C GLU A 178 -2.80 8.90 -7.02
N PHE A 179 -1.48 9.00 -7.26
CA PHE A 179 -0.79 10.28 -7.45
C PHE A 179 -0.36 10.56 -8.90
N VAL A 180 -0.03 9.54 -9.70
CA VAL A 180 0.43 9.75 -11.08
C VAL A 180 -0.70 10.21 -12.01
N PRO A 181 -1.90 9.58 -12.01
CA PRO A 181 -2.99 10.00 -12.89
C PRO A 181 -3.57 11.38 -12.58
N THR A 182 -3.41 11.87 -11.34
CA THR A 182 -3.90 13.20 -10.93
C THR A 182 -3.00 14.33 -11.41
N GLY A 183 -1.81 14.03 -11.93
CA GLY A 183 -0.81 15.01 -12.34
C GLY A 183 -0.08 15.68 -11.17
N TRP A 184 -0.32 15.25 -9.93
CA TRP A 184 0.38 15.73 -8.74
C TRP A 184 1.81 15.25 -8.65
N LEU A 185 2.09 14.13 -9.31
CA LEU A 185 3.40 13.52 -9.39
C LEU A 185 3.56 12.95 -10.79
N SER A 186 4.61 13.33 -11.51
CA SER A 186 4.96 12.66 -12.75
C SER A 186 5.47 11.25 -12.47
N GLU A 187 5.38 10.38 -13.47
CA GLU A 187 5.95 9.03 -13.40
C GLU A 187 7.48 9.04 -13.22
N GLU A 188 8.09 10.07 -13.79
CA GLU A 188 9.49 10.49 -13.63
C GLU A 188 9.87 10.75 -12.17
N GLU A 189 9.15 11.64 -11.51
CA GLU A 189 9.33 11.92 -10.10
C GLU A 189 9.06 10.68 -9.24
N PHE A 190 8.00 9.92 -9.56
CA PHE A 190 7.69 8.70 -8.84
C PHE A 190 8.85 7.70 -8.86
N LEU A 191 9.45 7.46 -10.02
CA LEU A 191 10.53 6.48 -10.16
C LEU A 191 11.87 6.99 -9.63
N ALA A 192 12.17 8.28 -9.79
CA ALA A 192 13.34 8.89 -9.17
C ALA A 192 13.27 8.78 -7.64
N GLY A 193 12.12 9.10 -7.06
CA GLY A 193 11.89 8.94 -5.62
C GLY A 193 11.87 7.49 -5.17
N TYR A 194 11.37 6.56 -5.99
CA TYR A 194 11.45 5.12 -5.70
C TYR A 194 12.91 4.65 -5.62
N GLY A 195 13.76 5.07 -6.56
CA GLY A 195 15.19 4.78 -6.52
C GLY A 195 15.84 5.30 -5.23
N ALA A 196 15.54 6.55 -4.85
CA ALA A 196 16.02 7.11 -3.59
C ALA A 196 15.48 6.36 -2.35
N ALA A 197 14.22 5.94 -2.37
CA ALA A 197 13.63 5.18 -1.27
C ALA A 197 14.27 3.80 -1.07
N GLN A 198 14.81 3.19 -2.12
CA GLN A 198 15.57 1.93 -2.03
C GLN A 198 17.00 2.14 -1.50
N ALA A 199 17.60 3.31 -1.74
CA ALA A 199 18.94 3.64 -1.28
C ALA A 199 19.02 4.03 0.21
N VAL A 200 17.88 4.41 0.81
CA VAL A 200 17.83 4.92 2.18
C VAL A 200 17.37 3.83 3.16
N PRO A 201 18.08 3.60 4.29
CA PRO A 201 17.65 2.63 5.29
C PRO A 201 16.36 3.09 5.97
N GLY A 202 15.29 2.32 5.83
CA GLY A 202 14.00 2.64 6.47
C GLY A 202 12.84 1.79 5.94
N PRO A 203 11.63 2.02 6.46
CA PRO A 203 10.44 1.38 5.91
C PRO A 203 10.08 2.03 4.58
N LEU A 204 9.80 1.23 3.54
CA LEU A 204 9.45 1.72 2.20
C LEU A 204 8.29 2.75 2.18
N PHE A 205 7.43 2.73 3.21
CA PHE A 205 6.36 3.70 3.41
C PHE A 205 6.85 5.15 3.58
N THR A 206 8.12 5.38 3.93
CA THR A 206 8.71 6.73 3.95
C THR A 206 8.79 7.38 2.57
N PHE A 207 8.60 6.61 1.50
CA PHE A 207 8.39 7.14 0.16
C PHE A 207 7.19 8.12 0.09
N ALA A 208 6.19 7.98 0.97
CA ALA A 208 5.14 8.99 1.10
C ALA A 208 5.67 10.37 1.46
N ALA A 209 6.74 10.46 2.27
CA ALA A 209 7.39 11.71 2.62
C ALA A 209 8.02 12.38 1.39
N TYR A 210 8.62 11.60 0.49
CA TYR A 210 9.10 12.08 -0.80
C TYR A 210 7.94 12.63 -1.64
N ILE A 211 6.89 11.84 -1.86
CA ILE A 211 5.75 12.24 -2.71
C ILE A 211 5.10 13.51 -2.15
N GLY A 212 4.82 13.55 -0.85
CA GLY A 212 4.28 14.74 -0.19
C GLY A 212 5.20 15.96 -0.34
N ALA A 213 6.52 15.76 -0.33
CA ALA A 213 7.49 16.81 -0.53
C ALA A 213 7.57 17.33 -1.96
N VAL A 214 7.34 16.48 -2.95
CA VAL A 214 7.18 16.92 -4.35
C VAL A 214 5.93 17.78 -4.50
N ILE A 215 4.82 17.42 -3.85
CA ILE A 215 3.53 18.12 -4.00
C ILE A 215 3.50 19.49 -3.29
N ASN A 216 3.91 19.55 -2.01
CA ASN A 216 3.77 20.74 -1.16
C ASN A 216 5.03 21.03 -0.32
N GLY A 217 6.21 20.65 -0.80
CA GLY A 217 7.47 20.84 -0.09
C GLY A 217 7.54 20.08 1.24
N TRP A 218 8.49 20.43 2.10
CA TRP A 218 8.74 19.70 3.36
C TRP A 218 7.48 19.53 4.24
N GLN A 219 6.56 20.49 4.22
CA GLN A 219 5.29 20.41 4.94
C GLN A 219 4.39 19.28 4.40
N GLY A 220 4.32 19.15 3.07
CA GLY A 220 3.62 18.05 2.44
C GLY A 220 4.26 16.69 2.77
N GLY A 221 5.58 16.63 2.82
CA GLY A 221 6.29 15.41 3.23
C GLY A 221 5.99 14.97 4.66
N LEU A 222 5.94 15.93 5.60
CA LEU A 222 5.53 15.65 6.98
C LEU A 222 4.07 15.20 7.06
N LEU A 223 3.15 15.88 6.36
CA LEU A 223 1.74 15.51 6.34
C LEU A 223 1.54 14.11 5.77
N ALA A 224 2.17 13.80 4.63
CA ALA A 224 2.08 12.51 3.97
C ALA A 224 2.59 11.38 4.87
N THR A 225 3.69 11.63 5.59
CA THR A 225 4.23 10.69 6.59
C THR A 225 3.19 10.40 7.67
N VAL A 226 2.59 11.43 8.26
CA VAL A 226 1.55 11.23 9.28
C VAL A 226 0.36 10.49 8.69
N ALA A 227 -0.15 10.93 7.54
CA ALA A 227 -1.33 10.38 6.91
C ALA A 227 -1.20 8.89 6.56
N ILE A 228 -0.04 8.46 6.03
CA ILE A 228 0.15 7.06 5.62
C ILE A 228 0.35 6.11 6.80
N PHE A 229 0.98 6.56 7.90
CA PHE A 229 1.26 5.71 9.07
C PHE A 229 0.14 5.73 10.12
N LEU A 230 -0.64 6.81 10.20
CA LEU A 230 -1.77 6.94 11.11
C LEU A 230 -2.74 5.75 11.09
N PRO A 231 -3.21 5.23 9.93
CA PRO A 231 -4.13 4.09 9.93
C PRO A 231 -3.53 2.85 10.57
N ALA A 232 -2.24 2.56 10.34
CA ALA A 232 -1.57 1.43 10.96
C ALA A 232 -1.47 1.58 12.48
N PHE A 233 -1.16 2.78 13.00
CA PHE A 233 -1.15 3.03 14.45
C PHE A 233 -2.54 2.83 15.07
N LEU A 234 -3.58 3.37 14.45
CA LEU A 234 -4.96 3.24 14.93
C LEU A 234 -5.42 1.78 14.92
N LEU A 235 -5.11 1.03 13.86
CA LEU A 235 -5.46 -0.38 13.75
C LEU A 235 -4.68 -1.24 14.75
N ILE A 236 -3.37 -1.03 14.90
CA ILE A 236 -2.57 -1.80 15.87
C ILE A 236 -3.12 -1.54 17.27
N ILE A 237 -3.18 -0.28 17.72
CA ILE A 237 -3.66 0.07 19.06
C ILE A 237 -5.10 -0.40 19.27
N GLY A 238 -5.95 -0.23 18.25
CA GLY A 238 -7.35 -0.62 18.28
C GLY A 238 -7.58 -2.13 18.31
N THR A 239 -6.70 -2.94 17.72
CA THR A 239 -6.86 -4.40 17.67
C THR A 239 -6.14 -5.13 18.79
N LEU A 240 -5.12 -4.52 19.41
CA LEU A 240 -4.29 -5.15 20.45
C LEU A 240 -5.10 -5.81 21.60
N PRO A 241 -6.10 -5.16 22.24
CA PRO A 241 -6.88 -5.81 23.30
C PRO A 241 -7.72 -7.01 22.82
N PHE A 242 -8.04 -7.05 21.53
CA PHE A 242 -8.84 -8.10 20.92
C PHE A 242 -7.98 -9.18 20.25
N TRP A 243 -6.66 -8.98 20.17
CA TRP A 243 -5.74 -9.79 19.37
C TRP A 243 -5.80 -11.29 19.69
N ASN A 244 -5.81 -11.65 20.98
CA ASN A 244 -5.87 -13.06 21.41
C ASN A 244 -7.18 -13.73 20.97
N SER A 245 -8.31 -13.02 21.02
CA SER A 245 -9.61 -13.52 20.55
C SER A 245 -9.64 -13.60 19.02
N LEU A 246 -9.10 -12.59 18.34
CA LEU A 246 -9.05 -12.50 16.89
C LEU A 246 -8.23 -13.63 16.27
N ARG A 247 -7.03 -13.88 16.81
CA ARG A 247 -6.09 -14.89 16.33
C ARG A 247 -6.58 -16.32 16.61
N ARG A 248 -7.33 -16.53 17.68
CA ARG A 248 -7.94 -17.85 17.99
C ARG A 248 -9.21 -18.13 17.20
N ASN A 249 -9.80 -17.13 16.53
CA ASN A 249 -11.04 -17.32 15.80
C ASN A 249 -10.79 -17.77 14.34
N PRO A 250 -11.04 -19.05 13.98
CA PRO A 250 -10.78 -19.57 12.64
C PRO A 250 -11.60 -18.84 11.56
N LYS A 251 -12.78 -18.33 11.93
CA LYS A 251 -13.64 -17.56 11.03
C LYS A 251 -12.99 -16.25 10.57
N ILE A 252 -12.33 -15.55 11.49
CA ILE A 252 -11.72 -14.25 11.19
C ILE A 252 -10.47 -14.44 10.34
N LYS A 253 -9.65 -15.45 10.65
CA LYS A 253 -8.54 -15.86 9.80
C LYS A 253 -9.00 -16.21 8.39
N GLY A 254 -10.09 -16.97 8.26
CA GLY A 254 -10.71 -17.29 6.99
C GLY A 254 -11.14 -16.06 6.20
N ALA A 255 -11.81 -15.11 6.86
CA ALA A 255 -12.21 -13.86 6.23
C ALA A 255 -11.00 -13.05 5.71
N LEU A 256 -9.95 -12.91 6.52
CA LEU A 256 -8.72 -12.21 6.13
C LEU A 256 -8.03 -12.88 4.95
N MET A 257 -8.02 -14.22 4.88
CA MET A 257 -7.49 -14.96 3.73
C MET A 257 -8.26 -14.67 2.44
N GLY A 258 -9.58 -14.56 2.54
CA GLY A 258 -10.44 -14.16 1.42
C GLY A 258 -10.15 -12.73 0.97
N VAL A 259 -10.09 -11.78 1.91
CA VAL A 259 -9.76 -10.37 1.62
C VAL A 259 -8.39 -10.25 0.95
N ASN A 260 -7.35 -10.89 1.49
CA ASN A 260 -6.00 -10.86 0.92
C ASN A 260 -5.97 -11.39 -0.52
N ALA A 261 -6.74 -12.45 -0.81
CA ALA A 261 -6.87 -12.97 -2.16
C ALA A 261 -7.56 -11.99 -3.12
N ALA A 262 -8.62 -11.32 -2.67
CA ALA A 262 -9.30 -10.28 -3.45
C ALA A 262 -8.37 -9.10 -3.78
N VAL A 263 -7.57 -8.64 -2.80
CA VAL A 263 -6.61 -7.55 -3.00
C VAL A 263 -5.60 -7.90 -4.09
N VAL A 264 -5.04 -9.12 -4.09
CA VAL A 264 -4.15 -9.58 -5.17
C VAL A 264 -4.86 -9.48 -6.53
N GLY A 265 -6.13 -9.88 -6.61
CA GLY A 265 -6.91 -9.77 -7.84
C GLY A 265 -7.15 -8.33 -8.30
N ILE A 266 -7.49 -7.43 -7.37
CA ILE A 266 -7.63 -5.99 -7.67
C ILE A 266 -6.31 -5.41 -8.18
N LEU A 267 -5.18 -5.80 -7.59
CA LEU A 267 -3.84 -5.38 -8.02
C LEU A 267 -3.45 -5.95 -9.40
N ILE A 268 -3.90 -7.16 -9.74
CA ILE A 268 -3.71 -7.73 -11.09
C ILE A 268 -4.56 -6.98 -12.12
N ALA A 269 -5.84 -6.73 -11.84
CA ALA A 269 -6.69 -5.89 -12.70
C ALA A 269 -6.06 -4.52 -12.90
N ALA A 270 -5.44 -4.03 -11.84
CA ALA A 270 -4.78 -2.75 -11.81
C ALA A 270 -3.52 -2.64 -12.66
N LEU A 271 -2.70 -3.70 -12.63
CA LEU A 271 -1.55 -3.87 -13.49
C LEU A 271 -1.99 -3.91 -14.95
N TYR A 272 -3.10 -4.58 -15.27
CA TYR A 272 -3.61 -4.59 -16.65
C TYR A 272 -4.06 -3.19 -17.11
N HIS A 273 -4.98 -2.56 -16.36
CA HIS A 273 -5.49 -1.23 -16.71
C HIS A 273 -5.51 -0.30 -15.47
N PRO A 274 -4.93 0.91 -15.54
CA PRO A 274 -4.35 1.51 -16.75
C PRO A 274 -2.89 1.13 -17.00
N ILE A 275 -2.16 0.60 -16.00
CA ILE A 275 -0.68 0.54 -15.99
C ILE A 275 -0.10 -0.11 -17.25
N TRP A 276 -0.44 -1.36 -17.54
CA TRP A 276 0.09 -2.05 -18.72
C TRP A 276 -0.39 -1.41 -20.03
N THR A 277 -1.69 -1.12 -20.12
CA THR A 277 -2.31 -0.56 -21.32
C THR A 277 -1.81 0.86 -21.66
N SER A 278 -1.32 1.63 -20.69
CA SER A 278 -0.76 2.97 -20.91
C SER A 278 0.75 2.98 -21.18
N SER A 279 1.43 1.87 -20.92
CA SER A 279 2.90 1.81 -20.86
C SER A 279 3.52 0.87 -21.88
N ILE A 280 2.84 -0.22 -22.25
CA ILE A 280 3.34 -1.20 -23.23
C ILE A 280 2.52 -1.08 -24.51
N LEU A 281 2.97 -0.23 -25.44
CA LEU A 281 2.26 0.08 -26.70
C LEU A 281 2.81 -0.67 -27.91
N SER A 282 4.06 -1.12 -27.85
CA SER A 282 4.75 -1.82 -28.94
C SER A 282 5.54 -3.05 -28.47
N ALA A 283 5.94 -3.88 -29.42
CA ALA A 283 6.77 -5.06 -29.14
C ALA A 283 8.14 -4.72 -28.55
N LYS A 284 8.69 -3.54 -28.86
CA LYS A 284 9.96 -3.06 -28.29
C LYS A 284 9.82 -2.81 -26.79
N ASP A 285 8.69 -2.25 -26.39
CA ASP A 285 8.41 -1.89 -24.99
C ASP A 285 8.22 -3.16 -24.15
N PHE A 286 7.52 -4.14 -24.72
CA PHE A 286 7.38 -5.46 -24.12
C PHE A 286 8.74 -6.15 -23.96
N ALA A 287 9.60 -6.11 -24.99
CA ALA A 287 10.93 -6.70 -24.91
C ALA A 287 11.78 -6.03 -23.81
N PHE A 288 11.72 -4.69 -23.72
CA PHE A 288 12.41 -3.94 -22.67
C PHE A 288 11.88 -4.28 -21.28
N ALA A 289 10.56 -4.33 -21.10
CA ALA A 289 9.91 -4.76 -19.86
C ALA A 289 10.33 -6.17 -19.44
N ALA A 290 10.34 -7.12 -20.39
CA ALA A 290 10.70 -8.50 -20.14
C ALA A 290 12.17 -8.65 -19.70
N ILE A 291 13.08 -7.89 -20.31
CA ILE A 291 14.50 -7.85 -19.91
C ILE A 291 14.63 -7.30 -18.48
N LEU A 292 14.06 -6.12 -18.21
CA LEU A 292 14.10 -5.49 -16.89
C LEU A 292 13.49 -6.38 -15.80
N PHE A 293 12.35 -7.00 -16.09
CA PHE A 293 11.70 -7.94 -15.18
C PHE A 293 12.58 -9.17 -14.90
N SER A 294 13.23 -9.71 -15.93
CA SER A 294 14.13 -10.86 -15.77
C SER A 294 15.36 -10.50 -14.94
N MET A 295 15.93 -9.31 -15.15
CA MET A 295 17.04 -8.78 -14.36
C MET A 295 16.66 -8.67 -12.88
N LEU A 296 15.47 -8.14 -12.59
CA LEU A 296 14.99 -7.90 -11.25
C LEU A 296 14.65 -9.21 -10.51
N VAL A 297 14.02 -10.18 -11.20
CA VAL A 297 13.52 -11.41 -10.57
C VAL A 297 14.58 -12.50 -10.47
N PHE A 298 15.34 -12.74 -11.54
CA PHE A 298 16.23 -13.90 -11.64
C PHE A 298 17.67 -13.57 -11.34
N TRP A 299 18.17 -12.45 -11.83
CA TRP A 299 19.57 -12.08 -11.63
C TRP A 299 19.82 -11.40 -10.30
N LYS A 300 18.75 -11.08 -9.52
CA LYS A 300 18.85 -10.35 -8.24
C LYS A 300 19.89 -9.25 -8.32
N LEU A 301 19.94 -8.55 -9.46
CA LEU A 301 20.67 -7.31 -9.57
C LEU A 301 19.91 -6.38 -8.64
N GLN A 302 20.38 -6.32 -7.39
CA GLN A 302 20.15 -5.21 -6.51
C GLN A 302 20.61 -4.02 -7.34
N LEU A 303 19.66 -3.33 -7.96
CA LEU A 303 19.85 -1.99 -8.46
C LEU A 303 20.16 -1.19 -7.20
N GLY A 304 21.46 -1.17 -6.85
CA GLY A 304 22.01 -0.50 -5.69
C GLY A 304 22.10 1.00 -5.89
#